data_AF-A0A356L0M6-F1
#
_entry.id   AF-A0A356L0M6-F1
#
_cell.length_a   1.000
_cell.length_b   1.000
_cell.length_c   1.000
_cell.angle_alpha   90.00
_cell.angle_beta   90.00
_cell.angle_gamma   90.00
#
_symmetry.space_group_name_H-M   'P 1'
#
loop_
_entity.id
_entity.type
_entity.pdbx_description
1 polymer ?
#
loop_
_entity_poly.entity_id
_entity_poly.type
_entity_poly.pdbx_seq_one_letter_code
_entity_poly.pdbx_strand_id
1 'polypeptide(L)'
;MITIAEAAQNVLLGKYENGKKRRKALQTLGLDADAVQRRLNDLVKGAKAEYVTMNSGDTLSQIVERYDISVAAIIKLNSALIKNPDCIRVGWKIRVK
;
A
#
# COMPACT_ATOMS: atom_id res chain seq x y z
N MET A 1 0.54 -11.36 23.03
CA MET A 1 0.67 -12.28 21.86
C MET A 1 1.02 -11.40 20.67
N ILE A 2 2.12 -11.65 19.98
CA ILE A 2 2.51 -10.86 18.80
C ILE A 2 1.63 -11.25 17.61
N THR A 3 1.22 -10.27 16.80
CA THR A 3 0.43 -10.52 15.58
C THR A 3 1.32 -10.78 14.36
N ILE A 4 0.75 -11.35 13.30
CA ILE A 4 1.45 -11.55 12.02
C ILE A 4 1.93 -10.22 11.43
N ALA A 5 1.15 -9.15 11.58
CA ALA A 5 1.49 -7.82 11.07
C ALA A 5 2.68 -7.21 11.83
N GLU A 6 2.68 -7.29 13.17
CA GLU A 6 3.80 -6.82 13.99
C GLU A 6 5.06 -7.64 13.74
N ALA A 7 4.93 -8.97 13.61
CA ALA A 7 6.05 -9.82 13.26
C ALA A 7 6.64 -9.45 11.88
N ALA A 8 5.80 -9.20 10.87
CA ALA A 8 6.25 -8.78 9.54
C ALA A 8 7.00 -7.43 9.58
N GLN A 9 6.52 -6.45 10.35
CA GLN A 9 7.23 -5.18 10.55
C GLN A 9 8.57 -5.38 11.26
N ASN A 10 8.61 -6.21 12.30
CA ASN A 10 9.85 -6.50 13.02
C ASN A 10 10.88 -7.23 12.14
N VAL A 11 10.44 -8.09 11.22
CA VAL A 11 11.31 -8.68 10.20
C VAL A 11 11.84 -7.62 9.24
N LEU A 12 11.00 -6.68 8.80
CA LEU A 12 11.42 -5.56 7.96
C LEU A 12 12.46 -4.67 8.65
N LEU A 13 12.31 -4.48 9.97
CA LEU A 13 13.26 -3.74 10.82
C LEU A 13 14.53 -4.55 11.15
N GLY A 14 14.68 -5.76 10.62
CA GLY A 14 15.87 -6.60 10.86
C GLY A 14 15.97 -7.19 12.26
N LYS A 15 14.89 -7.20 13.06
CA LYS A 15 14.88 -7.79 14.42
C LYS A 15 14.96 -9.32 14.43
N TYR A 16 14.86 -9.95 13.27
CA TYR A 16 15.01 -11.39 13.10
C TYR A 16 16.19 -11.70 12.18
N GLU A 17 16.91 -12.79 12.48
CA GLU A 17 18.04 -13.24 11.67
C GLU A 17 17.63 -13.73 10.26
N ASN A 18 18.58 -13.98 9.36
CA ASN A 18 18.26 -14.37 7.99
C ASN A 18 17.82 -15.85 7.82
N GLY A 19 16.94 -16.10 6.85
CA GLY A 19 16.59 -17.46 6.39
C GLY A 19 15.91 -18.35 7.43
N LYS A 20 16.50 -19.53 7.69
CA LYS A 20 15.95 -20.57 8.58
C LYS A 20 15.82 -20.10 10.04
N LYS A 21 16.74 -19.25 10.51
CA LYS A 21 16.76 -18.75 11.89
C LYS A 21 15.51 -17.91 12.21
N ARG A 22 15.14 -16.97 11.33
CA ARG A 22 13.86 -16.23 11.43
C ARG A 22 12.65 -17.15 11.39
N ARG A 23 12.61 -18.13 10.49
CA ARG A 23 11.48 -19.08 10.43
C ARG A 23 11.29 -19.80 11.77
N LYS A 24 12.38 -20.26 12.39
CA LYS A 24 12.34 -20.91 13.70
C LYS A 24 11.90 -19.95 14.81
N ALA A 25 12.42 -18.72 14.82
CA ALA A 25 12.01 -17.70 15.80
C ALA A 25 10.51 -17.38 15.71
N LEU A 26 9.96 -17.27 14.50
CA LEU A 26 8.52 -17.06 14.29
C LEU A 26 7.69 -18.28 14.73
N GLN A 27 8.15 -19.49 14.44
CA GLN A 27 7.48 -20.73 14.89
C GLN A 27 7.48 -20.89 16.41
N THR A 28 8.57 -20.54 17.11
CA THR A 28 8.62 -20.54 18.58
C THR A 28 7.60 -19.58 19.20
N LEU A 29 7.27 -18.49 18.49
CA LEU A 29 6.24 -17.53 18.88
C LEU A 29 4.81 -18.01 18.52
N GLY A 30 4.67 -19.21 17.97
CA GLY A 30 3.39 -19.76 17.52
C GLY A 30 2.87 -19.14 16.21
N LEU A 31 3.73 -18.47 15.44
CA LEU A 31 3.36 -17.82 14.19
C LEU A 31 3.69 -18.68 12.97
N ASP A 32 2.82 -18.60 11.97
CA ASP A 32 3.10 -19.11 10.63
C ASP A 32 4.08 -18.18 9.92
N ALA A 33 5.31 -18.67 9.72
CA ALA A 33 6.38 -17.94 9.06
C ALA A 33 6.05 -17.58 7.60
N ASP A 34 5.26 -18.40 6.91
CA ASP A 34 4.85 -18.15 5.52
C ASP A 34 3.74 -17.10 5.47
N ALA A 35 2.83 -17.07 6.46
CA ALA A 35 1.88 -15.95 6.62
C ALA A 35 2.60 -14.63 6.94
N VAL A 36 3.60 -14.64 7.83
CA VAL A 36 4.42 -13.46 8.14
C VAL A 36 5.20 -13.00 6.90
N GLN A 37 5.77 -13.93 6.13
CA GLN A 37 6.49 -13.60 4.90
C GLN A 37 5.55 -13.03 3.82
N ARG A 38 4.32 -13.56 3.67
CA ARG A 38 3.31 -12.98 2.78
C ARG A 38 2.98 -11.55 3.20
N ARG A 39 2.73 -11.33 4.50
CA ARG A 39 2.43 -9.99 5.01
C ARG A 39 3.61 -9.04 4.82
N LEU A 40 4.84 -9.50 5.03
CA LEU A 40 6.04 -8.71 4.75
C LEU A 40 6.14 -8.38 3.26
N ASN A 41 5.92 -9.35 2.38
CA ASN A 41 5.94 -9.11 0.94
C ASN A 41 4.89 -8.05 0.56
N ASP A 42 3.69 -8.09 1.11
CA ASP A 42 2.65 -7.08 0.87
C ASP A 42 3.06 -5.69 1.38
N LEU A 43 3.72 -5.61 2.54
CA LEU A 43 4.24 -4.35 3.08
C LEU A 43 5.38 -3.76 2.22
N VAL A 44 6.23 -4.63 1.66
CA VAL A 44 7.42 -4.22 0.89
C VAL A 44 7.12 -3.98 -0.60
N LYS A 45 6.16 -4.70 -1.20
CA LYS A 45 5.80 -4.53 -2.61
C LYS A 45 5.17 -3.16 -2.92
N GLY A 46 4.82 -2.40 -1.88
CA GLY A 46 3.95 -1.24 -2.00
C GLY A 46 2.53 -1.67 -2.38
N ALA A 47 1.54 -0.81 -2.12
CA ALA A 47 0.22 -1.02 -2.69
C ALA A 47 0.36 -1.11 -4.21
N LYS A 48 -0.21 -2.15 -4.81
CA LYS A 48 -0.22 -2.33 -6.27
C LYS A 48 -0.75 -1.04 -6.87
N ALA A 49 0.06 -0.40 -7.71
CA ALA A 49 -0.33 0.87 -8.33
C ALA A 49 -1.58 0.64 -9.17
N GLU A 50 -2.66 1.28 -8.77
CA GLU A 50 -3.95 1.22 -9.46
C GLU A 50 -4.24 2.60 -10.04
N TYR A 51 -4.77 2.63 -11.27
CA TYR A 51 -4.99 3.87 -12.02
C TYR A 51 -6.40 3.91 -12.59
N VAL A 52 -6.98 5.10 -12.62
CA VAL A 52 -8.28 5.39 -13.25
C VAL A 52 -8.09 6.47 -14.32
N THR A 53 -8.70 6.29 -15.48
CA THR A 53 -8.73 7.31 -16.53
C THR A 53 -9.94 8.22 -16.36
N MET A 54 -9.73 9.53 -16.35
CA MET A 54 -10.80 10.52 -16.30
C MET A 54 -11.59 10.61 -17.61
N ASN A 55 -12.91 10.48 -17.52
CA ASN A 55 -13.85 10.68 -18.60
C ASN A 55 -14.52 12.06 -18.48
N SER A 56 -15.26 12.46 -19.51
CA SER A 56 -16.04 13.70 -19.45
C SER A 56 -17.08 13.61 -18.34
N GLY A 57 -17.06 14.56 -17.41
CA GLY A 57 -17.94 14.60 -16.24
C GLY A 57 -17.41 13.91 -14.98
N ASP A 58 -16.27 13.21 -15.06
CA ASP A 58 -15.62 12.66 -13.87
C ASP A 58 -15.00 13.76 -13.01
N THR A 59 -15.08 13.60 -11.69
CA THR A 59 -14.48 14.51 -10.70
C THR A 59 -13.59 13.74 -9.73
N LEU A 60 -12.61 14.42 -9.12
CA LEU A 60 -11.82 13.81 -8.02
C LEU A 60 -12.70 13.32 -6.89
N SER A 61 -13.75 14.08 -6.55
CA SER A 61 -14.70 13.76 -5.48
C SER A 61 -15.33 12.37 -5.66
N GLN A 62 -15.69 11.99 -6.89
CA GLN A 62 -16.25 10.66 -7.17
C GLN A 62 -15.21 9.55 -7.06
N ILE A 63 -13.94 9.82 -7.40
CA ILE A 63 -12.87 8.83 -7.27
C ILE A 63 -12.56 8.57 -5.80
N VAL A 64 -12.42 9.63 -5.00
CA VAL A 64 -12.09 9.50 -3.57
C VAL A 64 -13.15 8.70 -2.83
N GLU A 65 -14.43 8.92 -3.15
CA GLU A 65 -15.55 8.16 -2.59
C GLU A 65 -15.54 6.70 -3.05
N ARG A 66 -15.31 6.44 -4.34
CA ARG A 66 -15.27 5.07 -4.89
C ARG A 66 -14.14 4.22 -4.30
N TYR A 67 -12.99 4.83 -4.05
CA TYR A 67 -11.78 4.13 -3.61
C TYR A 67 -11.53 4.21 -2.11
N ASP A 68 -12.41 4.89 -1.36
CA ASP A 68 -12.27 5.15 0.08
C ASP A 68 -10.89 5.72 0.45
N ILE A 69 -10.47 6.76 -0.30
CA ILE A 69 -9.18 7.45 -0.14
C ILE A 69 -9.42 8.95 0.01
N SER A 70 -8.50 9.69 0.63
CA SER A 70 -8.64 11.14 0.74
C SER A 70 -8.13 11.89 -0.50
N VAL A 71 -8.68 13.08 -0.75
CA VAL A 71 -8.19 13.98 -1.82
C VAL A 71 -6.70 14.27 -1.64
N ALA A 72 -6.26 14.51 -0.40
CA ALA A 72 -4.85 14.72 -0.08
C ALA A 72 -3.98 13.50 -0.45
N ALA A 73 -4.47 12.27 -0.22
CA ALA A 73 -3.76 11.06 -0.61
C ALA A 73 -3.64 10.95 -2.15
N ILE A 74 -4.72 11.22 -2.91
CA ILE A 74 -4.65 11.26 -4.37
C ILE A 74 -3.64 12.30 -4.85
N ILE A 75 -3.70 13.53 -4.35
CA ILE A 75 -2.78 14.60 -4.75
C ILE A 75 -1.33 14.17 -4.46
N LYS A 76 -1.07 13.58 -3.28
CA LYS A 76 0.26 13.09 -2.92
C LYS A 76 0.76 11.99 -3.86
N LEU A 77 -0.11 11.04 -4.24
CA LEU A 77 0.22 9.98 -5.19
C LEU A 77 0.46 10.49 -6.61
N ASN A 78 -0.10 11.65 -6.97
CA ASN A 78 -0.09 12.20 -8.32
C ASN A 78 0.54 13.60 -8.39
N SER A 79 1.41 13.97 -7.45
CA SER A 79 1.94 15.34 -7.34
C SER A 79 2.70 15.82 -8.57
N ALA A 80 3.24 14.90 -9.37
CA ALA A 80 3.87 15.20 -10.66
C ALA A 80 2.86 15.55 -11.77
N LEU A 81 1.63 15.03 -11.69
CA LEU A 81 0.55 15.22 -12.67
C LEU A 81 -0.44 16.31 -12.25
N ILE A 82 -0.93 16.25 -11.02
CA ILE A 82 -1.90 17.20 -10.45
C ILE A 82 -1.14 18.31 -9.73
N LYS A 83 -0.79 19.36 -10.47
CA LYS A 83 -0.20 20.59 -9.89
C LYS A 83 -1.26 21.51 -9.29
N ASN A 84 -2.43 21.56 -9.92
CA ASN A 84 -3.60 22.26 -9.41
C ASN A 84 -4.78 21.26 -9.38
N PRO A 85 -5.29 20.89 -8.19
CA PRO A 85 -6.42 19.99 -8.03
C PRO A 85 -7.70 20.45 -8.73
N ASP A 86 -7.88 21.76 -8.93
CA ASP A 86 -9.04 22.32 -9.62
C ASP A 86 -8.92 22.25 -11.15
N CYS A 87 -7.74 21.87 -11.67
CA CYS A 87 -7.47 21.78 -13.11
C CYS A 87 -7.18 20.35 -13.54
N ILE A 88 -8.23 19.54 -13.63
CA ILE A 88 -8.16 18.14 -14.03
C ILE A 88 -8.72 18.00 -15.44
N ARG A 89 -8.12 17.10 -16.22
CA ARG A 89 -8.49 16.92 -17.63
C ARG A 89 -8.94 15.51 -17.90
N VAL A 90 -9.90 15.40 -18.82
CA VAL A 90 -10.30 14.15 -19.45
C VAL A 90 -9.07 13.48 -20.07
N GLY A 91 -8.98 12.15 -19.92
CA GLY A 91 -7.88 11.31 -20.38
C GLY A 91 -6.73 11.15 -19.37
N TRP A 92 -6.72 11.90 -18.26
CA TRP A 92 -5.69 11.74 -17.24
C TRP A 92 -5.78 10.39 -16.54
N LYS A 93 -4.64 9.71 -16.40
CA LYS A 93 -4.50 8.50 -15.58
C LYS A 93 -4.13 8.90 -14.16
N ILE A 94 -5.11 8.86 -13.27
CA ILE A 94 -4.96 9.20 -11.86
C ILE A 94 -4.64 7.93 -11.07
N ARG A 95 -3.52 7.94 -10.33
CA ARG A 95 -3.13 6.89 -9.41
C ARG A 95 -3.98 6.95 -8.14
N VAL A 96 -4.55 5.81 -7.74
CA VAL A 96 -5.46 5.71 -6.58
C VAL A 96 -4.93 4.78 -5.48
N LYS A 97 -3.91 3.96 -5.77
CA LYS A 97 -3.18 3.10 -4.82
C LYS A 97 -1.70 3.09 -5.14
#